data_AF-F9N4W8-F1
#
_entry.id   AF-F9N4W8-F1
#
_cell.length_a   1.000
_cell.length_b   1.000
_cell.length_c   1.000
_cell.angle_alpha   90.00
_cell.angle_beta   90.00
_cell.angle_gamma   90.00
#
_symmetry.space_group_name_H-M   'P 1'
#
loop_
_entity.id
_entity.type
_entity.pdbx_description
1 polymer ?
#
loop_
_entity_poly.entity_id
_entity_poly.type
_entity_poly.pdbx_seq_one_letter_code
_entity_poly.pdbx_strand_id
1 'polypeptide(L)'
;MVATLLNKAYVINEDMYDEVDEYYKVGKFMIEKDVIMPTATPRNMRYGKEEIIIFPYKYIDNQLIKYTEKEFKNLYPGAFSYLTKFKEDLIKRKSDKKSKWFEYGRTQALLGIKCEKLLISTIITDKVAVYRLDEACIPYAGMYISLRDEHQEYNLAFAKEILESENFMEYVMKVGINVSGSSLRITSKDIEEFNF
;
A
#
# COMPACT_ATOMS: atom_id res chain seq x y z
N MET A 1 -3.39 4.94 2.03
CA MET A 1 -2.67 4.06 1.07
C MET A 1 -1.55 4.81 0.38
N VAL A 2 -0.54 4.07 -0.07
CA VAL A 2 0.51 4.55 -0.98
C VAL A 2 -0.04 4.71 -2.39
N ALA A 3 0.42 5.74 -3.10
CA ALA A 3 0.00 6.02 -4.47
C ALA A 3 1.20 5.94 -5.43
N THR A 4 1.37 4.78 -6.06
CA THR A 4 2.38 4.58 -7.13
C THR A 4 2.07 5.42 -8.37
N LEU A 5 0.78 5.71 -8.60
CA LEU A 5 0.22 6.30 -9.82
C LEU A 5 0.52 5.52 -11.12
N LEU A 6 0.94 4.25 -11.01
CA LEU A 6 1.03 3.30 -12.11
C LEU A 6 1.15 1.85 -11.59
N ASN A 7 0.12 1.32 -10.91
CA ASN A 7 0.21 0.01 -10.23
C ASN A 7 0.73 -1.12 -11.13
N LYS A 8 0.31 -1.15 -12.42
CA LYS A 8 0.77 -2.15 -13.41
C LYS A 8 2.29 -2.24 -13.59
N ALA A 9 3.04 -1.20 -13.22
CA ALA A 9 4.49 -1.17 -13.30
C ALA A 9 5.18 -1.62 -12.01
N TYR A 10 4.50 -1.60 -10.87
CA TYR A 10 5.14 -1.84 -9.56
C TYR A 10 4.60 -3.07 -8.86
N VAL A 11 3.32 -3.39 -9.03
CA VAL A 11 2.66 -4.53 -8.40
C VAL A 11 2.82 -5.74 -9.29
N ILE A 12 3.26 -6.84 -8.69
CA ILE A 12 3.47 -8.13 -9.35
C ILE A 12 2.64 -9.15 -8.57
N ASN A 13 1.75 -9.83 -9.27
CA ASN A 13 0.88 -10.85 -8.69
C ASN A 13 1.62 -12.18 -8.52
N GLU A 14 1.15 -13.02 -7.60
CA GLU A 14 1.66 -14.38 -7.36
C GLU A 14 1.79 -15.25 -8.63
N ASP A 15 0.92 -15.05 -9.63
CA ASP A 15 0.92 -15.80 -10.90
C ASP A 15 1.91 -15.26 -11.94
N MET A 16 2.58 -14.14 -11.65
CA MET A 16 3.49 -13.46 -12.58
C MET A 16 4.97 -13.76 -12.33
N TYR A 17 5.32 -14.42 -11.22
CA TYR A 17 6.71 -14.64 -10.85
C TYR A 17 6.99 -16.06 -10.36
N ASP A 18 8.24 -16.48 -10.56
CA ASP A 18 8.83 -17.62 -9.86
C ASP A 18 9.86 -17.10 -8.85
N GLU A 19 9.98 -17.74 -7.70
CA GLU A 19 11.09 -17.47 -6.77
C GLU A 19 12.33 -18.25 -7.19
N VAL A 20 13.46 -17.55 -7.35
CA VAL A 20 14.75 -18.15 -7.72
C VAL A 20 15.85 -17.47 -6.92
N ASP A 21 16.38 -18.17 -5.91
CA ASP A 21 17.42 -17.66 -5.00
C ASP A 21 17.03 -16.28 -4.43
N GLU A 22 17.89 -15.28 -4.68
CA GLU A 22 17.74 -13.87 -4.26
C GLU A 22 16.86 -13.03 -5.19
N TYR A 23 16.09 -13.67 -6.08
CA TYR A 23 15.32 -13.00 -7.12
C TYR A 23 13.87 -13.48 -7.21
N TYR A 24 13.01 -12.58 -7.68
CA TYR A 24 11.73 -12.89 -8.30
C TYR A 24 11.88 -12.83 -9.82
N LYS A 25 11.66 -13.96 -10.49
CA LYS A 25 11.74 -14.05 -11.94
C LYS A 25 10.39 -13.67 -12.57
N VAL A 26 10.30 -12.49 -13.17
CA VAL A 26 9.11 -12.00 -13.88
C VAL A 26 9.35 -12.06 -15.39
N GLY A 27 8.89 -13.14 -16.02
CA GLY A 27 9.18 -13.44 -17.42
C GLY A 27 10.69 -13.57 -17.67
N LYS A 28 11.31 -12.57 -18.31
CA LYS A 28 12.76 -12.55 -18.59
C LYS A 28 13.60 -11.75 -17.59
N PHE A 29 12.97 -11.16 -16.58
CA PHE A 29 13.67 -10.31 -15.62
C PHE A 29 13.88 -11.04 -14.31
N MET A 30 15.08 -10.91 -13.77
CA MET A 30 15.44 -11.34 -12.42
C MET A 30 15.37 -10.09 -11.53
N ILE A 31 14.28 -9.91 -10.79
CA ILE A 31 14.08 -8.74 -9.93
C ILE A 31 14.65 -9.06 -8.56
N GLU A 32 15.54 -8.22 -8.06
CA GLU A 32 16.22 -8.40 -6.77
C GLU A 32 15.20 -8.40 -5.61
N LYS A 33 15.22 -9.42 -4.74
CA LYS A 33 14.30 -9.50 -3.59
C LYS A 33 14.41 -8.30 -2.65
N ASP A 34 15.62 -7.74 -2.49
CA ASP A 34 15.89 -6.58 -1.63
C ASP A 34 15.14 -5.29 -2.03
N VAL A 35 14.71 -5.18 -3.29
CA VAL A 35 13.92 -4.02 -3.78
C VAL A 35 12.41 -4.27 -3.70
N ILE A 36 12.01 -5.45 -3.23
CA ILE A 36 10.61 -5.85 -3.11
C ILE A 36 10.13 -5.68 -1.67
N MET A 37 8.90 -5.22 -1.52
CA MET A 37 8.18 -5.23 -0.24
C MET A 37 6.91 -6.07 -0.38
N PRO A 38 6.42 -6.68 0.73
CA PRO A 38 5.07 -7.21 0.75
C PRO A 38 4.06 -6.08 0.54
N THR A 39 2.94 -6.41 -0.11
CA THR A 39 1.86 -5.45 -0.32
C THR A 39 0.50 -6.07 -0.08
N ALA A 40 -0.49 -5.21 0.17
CA ALA A 40 -1.84 -5.64 0.45
C ALA A 40 -2.86 -4.64 -0.10
N THR A 41 -4.01 -5.18 -0.50
CA THR A 41 -5.23 -4.43 -0.74
C THR A 41 -6.39 -5.08 0.00
N PRO A 42 -7.41 -4.33 0.42
CA PRO A 42 -8.58 -4.93 1.07
C PRO A 42 -9.24 -6.03 0.22
N ARG A 43 -9.15 -5.89 -1.11
CA ARG A 43 -9.64 -6.88 -2.08
C ARG A 43 -8.81 -8.17 -2.02
N ASN A 44 -7.49 -8.07 -2.08
CA ASN A 44 -6.63 -9.26 -2.10
C ASN A 44 -6.66 -9.99 -0.77
N MET A 45 -6.69 -9.26 0.35
CA MET A 45 -6.89 -9.85 1.68
C MET A 45 -8.20 -10.61 1.77
N ARG A 46 -9.30 -10.09 1.18
CA ARG A 46 -10.60 -10.77 1.16
C ARG A 46 -10.55 -12.10 0.39
N TYR A 47 -9.80 -12.15 -0.70
CA TYR A 47 -9.75 -13.31 -1.59
C TYR A 47 -8.53 -14.21 -1.34
N GLY A 48 -7.70 -13.92 -0.34
CA GLY A 48 -6.47 -14.66 -0.06
C GLY A 48 -5.48 -14.66 -1.22
N LYS A 49 -5.36 -13.53 -1.93
CA LYS A 49 -4.41 -13.38 -3.04
C LYS A 49 -3.14 -12.69 -2.58
N GLU A 50 -2.00 -13.17 -3.05
CA GLU A 50 -0.72 -12.55 -2.75
C GLU A 50 -0.21 -11.67 -3.90
N GLU A 51 0.39 -10.54 -3.53
CA GLU A 51 1.04 -9.61 -4.42
C GLU A 51 2.31 -9.09 -3.73
N ILE A 52 3.31 -8.77 -4.55
CA ILE A 52 4.52 -8.08 -4.13
C ILE A 52 4.63 -6.74 -4.85
N ILE A 53 5.37 -5.80 -4.28
CA ILE A 53 5.55 -4.47 -4.88
C ILE A 53 7.02 -4.09 -4.98
N ILE A 54 7.44 -3.62 -6.16
CA ILE A 54 8.76 -2.99 -6.35
C ILE A 54 8.77 -1.67 -5.59
N PHE A 55 9.58 -1.60 -4.55
CA PHE A 55 9.73 -0.46 -3.65
C PHE A 55 11.06 0.26 -3.90
N PRO A 56 11.10 1.31 -4.74
CA PRO A 56 12.34 1.96 -5.18
C PRO A 56 12.90 2.94 -4.13
N TYR A 57 12.90 2.54 -2.86
CA TYR A 57 13.36 3.30 -1.71
C TYR A 57 14.00 2.37 -0.68
N LYS A 58 14.65 2.94 0.33
CA LYS A 58 15.02 2.20 1.55
C LYS A 58 14.73 3.03 2.79
N TYR A 59 14.58 2.36 3.91
CA TYR A 59 14.53 3.03 5.22
C TYR A 59 15.87 2.88 5.92
N ILE A 60 16.46 4.00 6.36
CA ILE A 60 17.63 4.02 7.26
C ILE A 60 17.20 4.85 8.47
N ASP A 61 17.30 4.28 9.67
CA ASP A 61 16.87 4.92 10.93
C ASP A 61 15.44 5.51 10.85
N ASN A 62 14.51 4.72 10.28
CA ASN A 62 13.12 5.09 9.98
C ASN A 62 12.94 6.29 9.03
N GLN A 63 14.00 6.78 8.39
CA GLN A 63 13.93 7.81 7.36
C GLN A 63 13.88 7.21 5.96
N LEU A 64 12.98 7.72 5.13
CA LEU A 64 12.86 7.31 3.73
C LEU A 64 14.02 7.88 2.90
N ILE A 65 14.88 7.01 2.39
CA ILE A 65 15.99 7.37 1.53
C ILE A 65 15.63 7.08 0.08
N LYS A 66 15.84 8.08 -0.78
CA LYS A 66 15.64 8.00 -2.23
C LYS A 66 16.96 7.70 -2.93
N TYR A 67 16.93 6.79 -3.89
CA TYR A 67 18.08 6.54 -4.76
C TYR A 67 18.20 7.61 -5.86
N THR A 68 19.42 7.92 -6.27
CA THR A 68 19.68 8.45 -7.61
C THR A 68 19.38 7.38 -8.66
N GLU A 69 19.17 7.77 -9.92
CA GLU A 69 18.95 6.81 -11.01
C GLU A 69 20.14 5.86 -11.19
N LYS A 70 21.36 6.39 -11.05
CA LYS A 70 22.60 5.61 -11.14
C LYS A 70 22.71 4.59 -10.01
N GLU A 71 22.42 4.98 -8.78
CA GLU A 71 22.41 4.06 -7.63
C GLU A 71 21.36 2.97 -7.82
N PHE A 72 20.13 3.33 -8.18
CA PHE A 72 19.05 2.36 -8.38
C PHE A 72 19.39 1.35 -9.47
N LYS A 73 19.93 1.83 -10.60
CA LYS A 73 20.38 0.96 -11.70
C LYS A 73 21.51 0.01 -11.30
N ASN A 74 22.45 0.48 -10.48
CA ASN A 74 23.61 -0.31 -10.09
C ASN A 74 23.28 -1.34 -9.00
N LEU A 75 22.43 -0.98 -8.04
CA LEU A 75 22.01 -1.86 -6.94
C LEU A 75 20.95 -2.85 -7.39
N TYR A 76 20.00 -2.42 -8.24
CA TYR A 76 18.86 -3.22 -8.66
C TYR A 76 18.69 -3.22 -10.20
N PRO A 77 19.69 -3.73 -10.94
CA PRO A 77 19.65 -3.73 -12.41
C PRO A 77 18.43 -4.46 -12.99
N GLY A 78 17.95 -5.51 -12.33
CA GLY A 78 16.77 -6.28 -12.69
C GLY A 78 15.48 -5.47 -12.57
N ALA A 79 15.24 -4.89 -11.38
CA ALA A 79 14.11 -3.99 -11.15
C ALA A 79 14.14 -2.77 -12.08
N PHE A 80 15.32 -2.18 -12.28
CA PHE A 80 15.50 -1.06 -13.21
C PHE A 80 15.10 -1.42 -14.63
N SER A 81 15.55 -2.59 -15.12
CA SER A 81 15.23 -3.10 -16.45
C SER A 81 13.75 -3.42 -16.60
N TYR A 82 13.12 -4.00 -15.58
CA TYR A 82 11.68 -4.24 -15.53
C TYR A 82 10.88 -2.94 -15.64
N LEU A 83 11.16 -1.96 -14.77
CA LEU A 83 10.47 -0.67 -14.76
C LEU A 83 10.69 0.12 -16.05
N THR A 84 11.83 -0.05 -16.71
CA THR A 84 12.12 0.63 -17.99
C THR A 84 11.11 0.29 -19.08
N LYS A 85 10.48 -0.90 -19.06
CA LYS A 85 9.37 -1.24 -19.99
C LYS A 85 8.19 -0.29 -19.88
N PHE A 86 8.00 0.32 -18.71
CA PHE A 86 6.91 1.25 -18.42
C PHE A 86 7.37 2.71 -18.45
N LYS A 87 8.63 2.99 -18.82
CA LYS A 87 9.25 4.32 -18.65
C LYS A 87 8.45 5.45 -19.28
N GLU A 88 7.89 5.24 -20.47
CA GLU A 88 7.04 6.25 -21.11
C GLU A 88 5.80 6.60 -20.28
N ASP A 89 5.08 5.58 -19.80
CA ASP A 89 3.89 5.77 -18.97
C ASP A 89 4.25 6.41 -17.61
N LEU A 90 5.38 5.99 -17.04
CA LEU A 90 5.90 6.50 -15.78
C LEU A 90 6.28 7.99 -15.86
N ILE A 91 6.77 8.45 -17.01
CA ILE A 91 7.07 9.86 -17.26
C ILE A 91 5.79 10.66 -17.51
N LYS A 92 4.79 10.08 -18.18
CA LYS A 92 3.53 10.76 -18.56
C LYS A 92 2.52 10.87 -17.41
N ARG A 93 2.62 10.05 -16.36
CA ARG A 93 1.67 10.07 -15.22
C ARG A 93 1.75 11.38 -14.43
N LYS A 94 0.72 11.66 -13.64
CA LYS A 94 0.60 12.87 -12.79
C LYS A 94 1.42 12.79 -11.50
N SER A 95 2.71 12.44 -11.59
CA SER A 95 3.60 12.34 -10.42
C SER A 95 4.01 13.72 -9.88
N ASP A 96 4.43 13.74 -8.61
CA ASP A 96 5.03 14.91 -7.98
C ASP A 96 6.23 15.40 -8.80
N LYS A 97 6.39 16.72 -8.97
CA LYS A 97 7.42 17.33 -9.84
C LYS A 97 8.87 16.91 -9.50
N LYS A 98 9.11 16.52 -8.25
CA LYS A 98 10.42 16.10 -7.74
C LYS A 98 10.65 14.59 -7.80
N SER A 99 9.65 13.80 -8.17
CA SER A 99 9.79 12.35 -8.28
C SER A 99 10.55 11.99 -9.55
N LYS A 100 11.54 11.10 -9.42
CA LYS A 100 12.20 10.50 -10.59
C LYS A 100 11.24 9.55 -11.30
N TRP A 101 11.52 9.23 -12.56
CA TRP A 101 10.62 8.42 -13.37
C TRP A 101 10.37 7.01 -12.77
N PHE A 102 11.31 6.45 -12.02
CA PHE A 102 11.15 5.14 -11.38
C PHE A 102 10.56 5.22 -9.95
N GLU A 103 10.52 6.40 -9.32
CA GLU A 103 9.90 6.61 -8.00
C GLU A 103 8.37 6.50 -8.07
N TYR A 104 7.70 6.26 -6.94
CA TYR A 104 6.24 6.38 -6.86
C TYR A 104 5.77 7.80 -7.17
N GLY A 105 4.56 7.89 -7.73
CA GLY A 105 3.96 9.16 -8.11
C GLY A 105 3.71 10.11 -6.95
N ARG A 106 3.53 9.60 -5.73
CA ARG A 106 3.32 10.36 -4.50
C ARG A 106 4.07 9.74 -3.33
N THR A 107 4.73 10.56 -2.51
CA THR A 107 5.57 10.08 -1.41
C THR A 107 5.06 10.43 -0.02
N GLN A 108 3.95 11.17 0.09
CA GLN A 108 3.43 11.67 1.37
C GLN A 108 3.12 10.52 2.34
N ALA A 109 2.44 9.48 1.84
CA ALA A 109 2.09 8.29 2.60
C ALA A 109 3.27 7.37 2.91
N LEU A 110 4.48 7.64 2.40
CA LEU A 110 5.67 6.84 2.72
C LEU A 110 6.34 7.28 4.04
N LEU A 111 5.98 8.47 4.52
CA LEU A 111 6.40 8.96 5.83
C LEU A 111 5.60 8.24 6.92
N GLY A 112 6.27 7.52 7.81
CA GLY A 112 5.62 6.84 8.93
C GLY A 112 4.86 5.55 8.58
N ILE A 113 4.90 5.08 7.32
CA ILE A 113 4.24 3.80 6.96
C ILE A 113 4.99 2.56 7.45
N LYS A 114 6.24 2.70 7.89
CA LYS A 114 7.01 1.60 8.48
C LYS A 114 6.61 1.42 9.95
N CYS A 115 5.40 0.93 10.16
CA CYS A 115 4.80 0.64 11.47
C CYS A 115 3.73 -0.44 11.31
N GLU A 116 3.36 -1.12 12.40
CA GLU A 116 2.17 -1.96 12.38
C GLU A 116 0.95 -1.10 12.09
N LYS A 117 0.03 -1.63 11.28
CA LYS A 117 -1.13 -0.87 10.82
C LYS A 117 -2.31 -1.77 10.54
N LEU A 118 -3.51 -1.21 10.62
CA LEU A 118 -4.72 -1.82 10.11
C LEU A 118 -4.96 -1.38 8.67
N LEU A 119 -5.61 -2.21 7.87
CA LEU A 119 -6.03 -1.93 6.52
C LEU A 119 -7.53 -2.17 6.39
N ILE A 120 -8.22 -1.18 5.83
CA ILE A 120 -9.66 -1.22 5.57
C ILE A 120 -9.97 -0.74 4.16
N SER A 121 -11.12 -1.18 3.64
CA SER A 121 -11.65 -0.70 2.36
C SER A 121 -12.24 0.70 2.50
N THR A 122 -12.09 1.51 1.45
CA THR A 122 -12.87 2.75 1.30
C THR A 122 -14.29 2.46 0.84
N ILE A 123 -14.58 1.25 0.37
CA ILE A 123 -15.90 0.79 -0.04
C ILE A 123 -16.34 -0.33 0.92
N ILE A 124 -17.41 -0.08 1.66
CA ILE A 124 -18.02 -1.00 2.63
C ILE A 124 -19.36 -1.46 2.06
N THR A 125 -19.73 -2.72 2.23
CA THR A 125 -21.01 -3.27 1.75
C THR A 125 -21.81 -3.81 2.92
N ASP A 126 -21.46 -4.99 3.44
CA ASP A 126 -22.22 -5.63 4.52
C ASP A 126 -21.55 -5.50 5.89
N LYS A 127 -20.22 -5.53 5.91
CA LYS A 127 -19.40 -5.37 7.11
C LYS A 127 -18.10 -4.66 6.80
N VAL A 128 -17.54 -4.03 7.82
CA VAL A 128 -16.18 -3.49 7.78
C VAL A 128 -15.21 -4.63 8.05
N ALA A 129 -14.38 -4.97 7.06
CA ALA A 129 -13.33 -5.95 7.22
C ALA A 129 -12.01 -5.23 7.52
N VAL A 130 -11.40 -5.55 8.65
CA VAL A 130 -10.19 -4.90 9.14
C VAL A 130 -9.04 -5.91 9.17
N TYR A 131 -7.99 -5.65 8.40
CA TYR A 131 -6.83 -6.53 8.31
C TYR A 131 -5.64 -5.92 9.04
N ARG A 132 -4.95 -6.70 9.88
CA ARG A 132 -3.67 -6.27 10.46
C ARG A 132 -2.56 -6.50 9.44
N LEU A 133 -1.69 -5.50 9.28
CA LEU A 133 -0.53 -5.55 8.41
C LEU A 133 0.73 -5.27 9.21
N ASP A 134 1.78 -5.99 8.88
CA ASP A 134 3.10 -5.83 9.47
C ASP A 134 3.76 -4.50 9.03
N GLU A 135 4.85 -4.15 9.70
CA GLU A 135 5.56 -2.90 9.47
C GLU A 135 6.01 -2.69 8.02
N ALA A 136 6.54 -3.74 7.41
CA ALA A 136 7.10 -3.71 6.05
C ALA A 136 6.04 -3.67 4.96
N CYS A 137 4.78 -4.04 5.26
CA CYS A 137 3.74 -4.13 4.24
C CYS A 137 3.31 -2.75 3.75
N ILE A 138 3.34 -2.57 2.41
CA ILE A 138 3.04 -1.32 1.71
C ILE A 138 1.65 -1.39 1.07
N PRO A 139 0.55 -0.97 1.73
CA PRO A 139 -0.77 -0.99 1.12
C PRO A 139 -0.92 0.09 0.03
N TYR A 140 -1.18 -0.33 -1.21
CA TYR A 140 -1.42 0.58 -2.34
C TYR A 140 -2.90 0.80 -2.68
N ALA A 141 -3.83 0.23 -1.90
CA ALA A 141 -5.26 0.49 -2.00
C ALA A 141 -5.92 0.51 -0.62
N GLY A 142 -7.07 1.18 -0.47
CA GLY A 142 -7.78 1.31 0.80
C GLY A 142 -7.23 2.40 1.72
N MET A 143 -7.57 2.32 3.00
CA MET A 143 -7.06 3.20 4.05
C MET A 143 -6.28 2.37 5.04
N TYR A 144 -5.13 2.89 5.49
CA TYR A 144 -4.43 2.30 6.62
C TYR A 144 -4.65 3.16 7.86
N ILE A 145 -4.66 2.52 9.01
CA ILE A 145 -4.79 3.15 10.33
C ILE A 145 -3.60 2.70 11.15
N SER A 146 -2.89 3.64 11.75
CA SER A 146 -1.73 3.38 12.61
C SER A 146 -1.90 4.15 13.91
N LEU A 147 -1.19 3.72 14.95
CA LEU A 147 -1.10 4.51 16.18
C LEU A 147 -0.35 5.81 15.92
N ARG A 148 -0.72 6.87 16.65
CA ARG A 148 0.00 8.15 16.62
C ARG A 148 1.29 8.10 17.43
N ASP A 149 1.26 7.37 18.55
CA ASP A 149 2.41 7.12 19.41
C ASP A 149 2.29 5.74 20.09
N GLU A 150 3.39 5.27 20.70
CA GLU A 150 3.48 3.95 21.36
C GLU A 150 2.94 3.93 22.80
N HIS A 151 2.60 5.10 23.37
CA HIS A 151 2.16 5.30 24.75
C HIS A 151 0.70 5.74 24.84
N GLN A 152 -0.16 5.17 23.98
CA GLN A 152 -1.59 5.43 24.00
C GLN A 152 -2.32 4.41 24.88
N GLU A 153 -3.44 4.86 25.47
CA GLU A 153 -4.37 4.00 26.22
C GLU A 153 -4.91 2.86 25.33
N TYR A 154 -5.12 3.16 24.05
CA TYR A 154 -5.72 2.26 23.07
C TYR A 154 -4.71 1.77 22.05
N ASN A 155 -4.81 0.49 21.70
CA ASN A 155 -3.94 -0.16 20.72
C ASN A 155 -4.68 -0.52 19.43
N LEU A 156 -3.97 -1.10 18.45
CA LEU A 156 -4.58 -1.51 17.17
C LEU A 156 -5.64 -2.62 17.32
N ALA A 157 -5.56 -3.46 18.36
CA ALA A 157 -6.58 -4.48 18.60
C ALA A 157 -7.91 -3.83 19.02
N PHE A 158 -7.84 -2.86 19.93
CA PHE A 158 -9.01 -2.08 20.33
C PHE A 158 -9.60 -1.28 19.16
N ALA A 159 -8.75 -0.62 18.36
CA ALA A 159 -9.21 0.07 17.16
C ALA A 159 -9.90 -0.89 16.18
N LYS A 160 -9.38 -2.11 16.02
CA LYS A 160 -10.00 -3.15 15.19
C LYS A 160 -11.38 -3.55 15.73
N GLU A 161 -11.52 -3.77 17.04
CA GLU A 161 -12.81 -4.08 17.67
C GLU A 161 -13.86 -2.99 17.40
N ILE A 162 -13.48 -1.71 17.56
CA ILE A 162 -14.37 -0.58 17.26
C ILE A 162 -14.79 -0.58 15.80
N LEU A 163 -13.83 -0.69 14.88
CA LEU A 163 -14.08 -0.62 13.44
C LEU A 163 -14.92 -1.81 12.93
N GLU A 164 -14.89 -2.95 13.62
CA GLU A 164 -15.70 -4.13 13.27
C GLU A 164 -17.05 -4.18 14.02
N SER A 165 -17.33 -3.20 14.88
CA SER A 165 -18.57 -3.14 15.65
C SER A 165 -19.80 -2.79 14.81
N GLU A 166 -20.97 -3.22 15.28
CA GLU A 166 -22.26 -2.85 14.71
C GLU A 166 -22.48 -1.33 14.77
N ASN A 167 -22.09 -0.68 15.87
CA ASN A 167 -22.18 0.77 16.04
C ASN A 167 -21.42 1.52 14.93
N PHE A 168 -20.21 1.06 14.59
CA PHE A 168 -19.44 1.65 13.51
C PHE A 168 -20.09 1.38 12.14
N MET A 169 -20.61 0.17 11.90
CA MET A 169 -21.33 -0.13 10.66
C MET A 169 -22.60 0.73 10.52
N GLU A 170 -23.36 0.95 11.59
CA GLU A 170 -24.50 1.87 11.59
C GLU A 170 -24.11 3.32 11.30
N TYR A 171 -22.97 3.76 11.83
CA TYR A 171 -22.41 5.06 11.50
C TYR A 171 -22.05 5.16 10.01
N VAL A 172 -21.37 4.14 9.47
CA VAL A 172 -21.05 4.05 8.03
C VAL A 172 -22.30 4.15 7.17
N MET A 173 -23.41 3.49 7.56
CA MET A 173 -24.69 3.59 6.86
C MET A 173 -25.29 5.01 6.83
N LYS A 174 -24.99 5.83 7.84
CA LYS A 174 -25.49 7.21 7.96
C LYS A 174 -24.64 8.21 7.16
N VAL A 175 -23.32 8.06 7.16
CA VAL A 175 -22.39 9.04 6.56
C VAL A 175 -21.86 8.65 5.18
N GLY A 176 -21.86 7.34 4.87
CA GLY A 176 -21.28 6.81 3.66
C GLY A 176 -22.02 7.25 2.40
N ILE A 177 -21.26 7.53 1.34
CA ILE A 177 -21.82 7.91 0.04
C ILE A 177 -22.15 6.66 -0.76
N ASN A 178 -23.40 6.48 -1.20
CA ASN A 178 -23.77 5.34 -2.02
C ASN A 178 -23.00 5.33 -3.35
N VAL A 179 -22.35 4.20 -3.66
CA VAL A 179 -21.63 3.98 -4.91
C VAL A 179 -22.39 3.04 -5.85
N SER A 180 -22.94 1.96 -5.31
CA SER A 180 -23.69 0.96 -6.07
C SER A 180 -24.38 -0.01 -5.13
N GLY A 181 -25.70 -0.21 -5.29
CA GLY A 181 -26.47 -1.11 -4.43
C GLY A 181 -26.33 -0.74 -2.96
N SER A 182 -25.93 -1.71 -2.12
CA SER A 182 -25.61 -1.51 -0.70
C SER A 182 -24.18 -1.04 -0.43
N SER A 183 -23.36 -0.80 -1.47
CA SER A 183 -21.97 -0.39 -1.27
C SER A 183 -21.85 1.11 -1.02
N LEU A 184 -21.24 1.44 0.12
CA LEU A 184 -21.02 2.78 0.63
C LEU A 184 -19.53 3.13 0.58
N ARG A 185 -19.23 4.34 0.13
CA ARG A 185 -17.89 4.91 0.19
C ARG A 185 -17.73 5.73 1.47
N ILE A 186 -16.65 5.44 2.19
CA ILE A 186 -16.15 6.25 3.30
C ILE A 186 -14.74 6.76 3.01
N THR A 187 -14.37 7.81 3.73
CA THR A 187 -13.09 8.50 3.68
C THR A 187 -12.40 8.41 5.05
N SER A 188 -11.14 8.84 5.13
CA SER A 188 -10.43 8.89 6.42
C SER A 188 -11.10 9.86 7.38
N LYS A 189 -11.66 10.95 6.85
CA LYS A 189 -12.37 11.96 7.63
C LYS A 189 -13.60 11.38 8.33
N ASP A 190 -14.37 10.53 7.65
CA ASP A 190 -15.53 9.87 8.26
C ASP A 190 -15.10 9.00 9.45
N ILE A 191 -13.93 8.35 9.37
CA ILE A 191 -13.37 7.56 10.48
C ILE A 191 -12.91 8.46 11.62
N GLU A 192 -12.26 9.58 11.30
CA GLU A 192 -11.78 10.57 12.27
C GLU A 192 -12.93 11.26 13.03
N GLU A 193 -14.13 11.32 12.46
CA GLU A 193 -15.32 11.95 13.05
C GLU A 193 -16.20 10.96 13.84
N PHE A 194 -15.89 9.66 13.84
CA PHE A 194 -16.62 8.67 14.61
C PHE A 194 -16.29 8.76 16.11
N ASN A 195 -17.34 8.82 16.94
CA ASN A 195 -17.23 8.81 18.40
C ASN A 195 -17.85 7.52 18.94
N PHE A 196 -17.17 6.85 19.87
CA PHE A 196 -17.53 5.56 20.46
C PHE A 196 -17.71 5.62 21.97
#